data_AF-A0A7W1JNE2-F1
#
_entry.id   AF-A0A7W1JNE2-F1
#
_cell.length_a   1.000
_cell.length_b   1.000
_cell.length_c   1.000
_cell.angle_alpha   90.00
_cell.angle_beta   90.00
_cell.angle_gamma   90.00
#
_symmetry.space_group_name_H-M   'P 1'
#
loop_
_entity.id
_entity.type
_entity.pdbx_description
1 polymer ?
#
loop_
_entity_poly.entity_id
_entity_poly.type
_entity_poly.pdbx_seq_one_letter_code
_entity_poly.pdbx_strand_id
1 'polypeptide(L)' 'MDDIRISVEDVRRKLSSGEVVHFMDTRNPQAWAESNERLPGAVRVPLADVEEHADQLPRGGTIVAYCT' A
#
# COMPACT_ATOMS: atom_id res chain seq x y z
N MET A 1 16.44 8.87 -8.17
CA MET A 1 15.70 7.61 -7.96
C MET A 1 14.36 8.02 -7.38
N ASP A 2 13.53 8.68 -8.19
CA ASP A 2 12.25 9.31 -7.79
C ASP A 2 11.04 8.65 -8.51
N ASP A 3 11.29 7.61 -9.30
CA ASP A 3 10.37 7.10 -10.32
C ASP A 3 9.42 5.99 -9.81
N ILE A 4 9.29 5.84 -8.49
CA ILE A 4 8.44 4.82 -7.85
C ILE A 4 7.18 5.41 -7.21
N ARG A 5 6.98 6.73 -7.32
CA ARG A 5 5.77 7.39 -6.82
C ARG A 5 4.65 7.31 -7.85
N ILE A 6 3.45 6.98 -7.40
CA ILE A 6 2.23 6.97 -8.21
C ILE A 6 1.23 7.96 -7.64
N SER A 7 0.53 8.70 -8.49
CA SER A 7 -0.51 9.62 -8.06
C SER A 7 -1.79 8.88 -7.65
N VAL A 8 -2.62 9.51 -6.81
CA VAL A 8 -3.93 8.95 -6.44
C VAL A 8 -4.82 8.76 -7.68
N GLU A 9 -4.73 9.65 -8.65
CA GLU A 9 -5.50 9.58 -9.90
C GLU A 9 -5.08 8.38 -10.75
N ASP A 10 -3.78 8.06 -10.82
CA ASP A 10 -3.29 6.91 -11.55
C ASP A 10 -3.67 5.59 -10.86
N VAL A 11 -3.62 5.55 -9.53
CA VAL A 11 -4.13 4.41 -8.75
C VAL A 11 -5.61 4.19 -9.03
N ARG A 12 -6.43 5.26 -9.03
CA ARG A 12 -7.86 5.17 -9.36
C ARG A 12 -8.09 4.67 -10.78
N ARG A 13 -7.28 5.12 -11.74
CA ARG A 13 -7.36 4.67 -13.13
C ARG A 13 -7.08 3.17 -13.25
N LYS A 14 -6.06 2.66 -12.57
CA LYS A 14 -5.73 1.22 -12.51
C LYS A 14 -6.86 0.39 -11.90
N LEU A 15 -7.44 0.87 -10.80
CA LEU A 15 -8.61 0.21 -10.21
C LEU A 15 -9.79 0.17 -11.18
N SER A 16 -10.05 1.26 -11.91
CA SER A 16 -11.16 1.33 -12.87
C SER A 16 -10.93 0.52 -14.15
N SER A 17 -9.67 0.30 -14.55
CA SER A 17 -9.31 -0.52 -15.72
C SER A 17 -9.39 -2.02 -15.44
N GLY A 18 -9.60 -2.41 -14.17
CA GLY A 18 -9.59 -3.80 -13.73
C GLY A 18 -8.19 -4.34 -13.44
N GLU A 19 -7.16 -3.48 -13.39
CA GLU A 19 -5.83 -3.89 -12.96
C GLU A 19 -5.85 -4.25 -11.46
N VAL A 20 -5.13 -5.31 -11.12
CA VAL A 20 -4.98 -5.74 -9.73
C VAL A 20 -4.02 -4.79 -9.02
N VAL A 21 -4.54 -4.04 -8.05
CA VAL A 21 -3.77 -3.15 -7.18
C VAL A 21 -3.88 -3.63 -5.75
N HIS A 22 -2.73 -3.82 -5.11
CA HIS A 22 -2.62 -4.17 -3.70
C HIS A 22 -2.13 -2.97 -2.91
N PHE A 23 -2.83 -2.65 -1.82
CA PHE A 23 -2.45 -1.56 -0.94
C PHE A 23 -1.64 -2.08 0.24
N MET A 24 -0.50 -1.45 0.50
CA MET A 24 0.32 -1.70 1.67
C MET A 24 0.29 -0.50 2.59
N ASP A 25 -0.23 -0.69 3.79
CA ASP A 25 -0.21 0.32 4.83
C ASP A 25 1.09 0.22 5.61
N THR A 26 1.98 1.20 5.42
CA THR A 26 3.29 1.26 6.10
C THR A 26 3.31 2.22 7.27
N ARG A 27 2.13 2.65 7.75
CA ARG A 27 2.03 3.59 8.89
C ARG A 27 2.58 2.96 10.16
N ASN A 28 3.20 3.80 10.99
CA ASN A 28 3.65 3.37 12.30
C ASN A 28 2.46 2.98 13.20
N PRO A 29 2.67 2.20 14.28
CA PRO A 29 1.58 1.72 15.13
C PRO A 29 0.70 2.82 15.74
N GLN A 30 1.29 3.98 16.06
CA GLN A 30 0.57 5.11 16.61
C GLN A 30 -0.39 5.73 15.59
N ALA A 31 0.11 6.08 14.40
CA ALA A 31 -0.69 6.64 13.31
C ALA A 31 -1.77 5.67 12.79
N TRP A 32 -1.51 4.37 12.87
CA TRP A 32 -2.52 3.35 12.58
C TRP A 32 -3.62 3.27 13.65
N ALA A 33 -3.25 3.39 14.93
CA ALA A 33 -4.20 3.38 16.04
C ALA A 33 -5.06 4.64 16.09
N GLU A 34 -4.50 5.78 15.68
CA GLU A 34 -5.18 7.08 15.64
C GLU A 34 -6.05 7.26 14.39
N SER A 35 -5.95 6.38 13.40
CA SER A 35 -6.72 6.48 12.16
C SER A 35 -7.98 5.63 12.17
N ASN A 36 -9.13 6.29 11.95
CA ASN A 36 -10.43 5.65 11.79
C ASN A 36 -10.69 5.13 10.37
N GLU A 37 -9.79 5.41 9.42
CA GLU A 37 -9.96 5.11 8.00
C GLU A 37 -8.86 4.20 7.48
N ARG A 38 -9.26 3.17 6.73
CA ARG A 38 -8.38 2.13 6.18
C ARG A 38 -8.89 1.76 4.80
N LEU A 39 -7.96 1.56 3.86
CA LEU A 39 -8.33 1.05 2.54
C LEU A 39 -8.76 -0.41 2.67
N PRO A 40 -9.95 -0.79 2.17
CA PRO A 40 -10.41 -2.17 2.19
C PRO A 40 -9.40 -3.10 1.51
N GLY A 41 -9.04 -4.19 2.19
CA GLY A 41 -8.07 -5.17 1.67
C GLY A 41 -6.61 -4.73 1.73
N ALA A 42 -6.29 -3.59 2.36
CA ALA A 42 -4.90 -3.19 2.57
C ALA A 42 -4.19 -4.14 3.54
N VAL A 43 -2.99 -4.57 3.15
CA VAL A 43 -2.11 -5.37 4.00
C VAL A 43 -1.28 -4.41 4.84
N ARG A 44 -1.31 -4.59 6.16
CA ARG A 44 -0.51 -3.78 7.08
C ARG A 44 0.88 -4.38 7.20
N VAL A 45 1.89 -3.60 6.82
CA VAL A 45 3.30 -3.96 6.97
C VAL A 45 4.04 -2.70 7.40
N PRO A 46 4.35 -2.53 8.70
CA PRO A 46 5.11 -1.38 9.17
C PRO A 46 6.42 -1.25 8.39
N LEU A 47 6.86 -0.02 8.11
CA LEU A 47 8.05 0.22 7.28
C LEU A 47 9.30 -0.53 7.77
N ALA A 48 9.47 -0.67 9.08
CA ALA A 48 10.58 -1.40 9.71
C ALA A 48 10.57 -2.90 9.39
N ASP A 49 9.40 -3.47 9.12
CA ASP A 49 9.19 -4.91 8.94
C ASP A 49 9.05 -5.26 7.44
N VAL A 50 9.09 -4.28 6.53
CA VAL A 50 8.86 -4.50 5.09
C VAL A 50 9.83 -5.50 4.49
N GLU A 51 11.12 -5.44 4.85
CA GLU A 51 12.12 -6.36 4.32
C GLU A 51 11.86 -7.81 4.76
N GLU A 52 11.45 -8.01 6.01
CA GLU A 52 11.17 -9.34 6.56
C GLU A 52 9.85 -9.94 6.05
N HIS A 53 8.90 -9.07 5.68
CA HIS A 53 7.57 -9.47 5.23
C HIS A 53 7.35 -9.33 3.72
N ALA A 54 8.38 -8.92 2.96
CA ALA A 54 8.30 -8.70 1.52
C ALA A 54 7.82 -9.94 0.75
N ASP A 55 8.17 -11.15 1.22
CA ASP A 55 7.77 -12.41 0.61
C ASP A 55 6.29 -12.77 0.83
N GLN A 56 5.64 -12.16 1.81
CA GLN A 56 4.22 -12.35 2.11
C GLN A 56 3.33 -11.43 1.26
N LEU A 57 3.94 -10.52 0.50
CA LEU A 57 3.20 -9.59 -0.33
C LEU A 57 2.57 -10.31 -1.53
N PRO A 58 1.30 -9.99 -1.84
CA PRO A 58 0.61 -10.59 -2.97
C PRO A 58 1.38 -10.31 -4.28
N ARG A 59 1.65 -11.37 -5.03
CA ARG A 59 2.29 -11.32 -6.35
C ARG A 59 1.23 -11.17 -7.44
N GLY A 60 1.61 -10.59 -8.59
CA GLY A 60 0.74 -10.51 -9.77
C GLY A 60 -0.11 -9.25 -9.89
N GLY A 61 0.23 -8.19 -9.14
CA GLY A 61 -0.42 -6.89 -9.20
C GLY A 61 0.51 -5.74 -8.83
N THR A 62 0.05 -4.50 -9.01
CA THR A 62 0.82 -3.31 -8.58
C THR A 62 0.70 -3.17 -7.06
N ILE A 63 1.82 -3.08 -6.36
CA ILE A 63 1.83 -2.81 -4.91
C ILE A 63 1.99 -1.30 -4.70
N VAL A 64 1.04 -0.70 -4.01
CA VAL A 64 1.03 0.72 -3.66
C VAL A 64 1.20 0.84 -2.16
N ALA A 65 2.40 1.21 -1.72
CA ALA A 65 2.67 1.54 -0.33
C ALA A 65 2.21 2.96 -0.03
N TYR A 66 1.56 3.15 1.11
CA TYR A 66 1.19 4.47 1.61
C TYR A 66 1.53 4.63 3.09
N CYS A 67 2.01 5.82 3.43
CA CYS A 67 2.22 6.29 4.79
C CYS A 67 1.39 7.56 5.01
N THR A 68 1.25 7.97 6.27
CA THR A 68 0.66 9.27 6.62
C THR A 68 1.67 10.40 6.45
#